data_AF-A0AAW1G4E5-F1
#
_entry.id   AF-A0AAW1G4E5-F1
#
_cell.length_a   1.000
_cell.length_b   1.000
_cell.length_c   1.000
_cell.angle_alpha   90.00
_cell.angle_beta   90.00
_cell.angle_gamma   90.00
#
_symmetry.space_group_name_H-M   'P 1'
#
loop_
_entity.id
_entity.type
_entity.pdbx_description
1 polymer ?
#
loop_
_entity_poly.entity_id
_entity_poly.type
_entity_poly.pdbx_seq_one_letter_code
_entity_poly.pdbx_strand_id
1 'polypeptide(L)'
;MEIVKAVASEKGVSSRKQSVCHLMILEDVSSIDSSGISLSSLDESHVGLVNQTWKFGKNEDAVRMIWNMLANFPSCCALEAEGKPASWILTYASCAMGILYTARAQRERLRQSPGPLVQGAWFEFNDF
;
A
#
# COMPACT_ATOMS: atom_id res chain seq x y z
N MET A 1 -17.82 3.77 -15.82
CA MET A 1 -18.30 4.50 -14.62
C MET A 1 -19.51 5.40 -14.89
N GLU A 2 -19.79 5.77 -16.16
CA GLU A 2 -20.90 6.68 -16.50
C GLU A 2 -22.28 6.15 -16.09
N ILE A 3 -22.51 4.83 -16.15
CA ILE A 3 -23.76 4.20 -15.68
C ILE A 3 -23.99 4.47 -14.18
N VAL A 4 -22.95 4.32 -13.35
CA VAL A 4 -23.06 4.55 -11.89
C VAL A 4 -23.36 6.02 -11.59
N LYS A 5 -22.75 6.95 -12.33
CA LYS A 5 -23.02 8.40 -12.19
C LYS A 5 -24.45 8.75 -12.61
N ALA A 6 -24.95 8.17 -13.69
CA ALA A 6 -26.32 8.38 -14.16
C ALA A 6 -27.33 7.91 -13.11
N VAL A 7 -27.14 6.72 -12.54
CA VAL A 7 -27.99 6.19 -11.46
C VAL A 7 -27.92 7.08 -10.22
N ALA A 8 -26.73 7.53 -9.81
CA ALA A 8 -26.59 8.45 -8.68
C ALA A 8 -27.37 9.75 -8.90
N SER A 9 -27.30 10.33 -10.11
CA SER A 9 -28.04 11.52 -10.48
C SER A 9 -29.55 11.31 -10.44
N GLU A 10 -30.05 10.17 -10.94
CA GLU A 10 -31.48 9.82 -10.88
C GLU A 10 -31.97 9.73 -9.42
N LYS A 11 -31.12 9.23 -8.52
CA LYS A 11 -31.42 9.14 -7.08
C LYS A 11 -31.14 10.43 -6.30
N GLY A 12 -30.76 11.53 -6.98
CA GLY A 12 -30.44 12.80 -6.32
C GLY A 12 -29.17 12.75 -5.44
N VAL A 13 -28.30 11.76 -5.67
CA VAL A 13 -27.04 11.57 -4.94
C VAL A 13 -25.91 12.24 -5.72
N SER A 14 -25.16 13.13 -5.07
CA SER A 14 -24.00 13.76 -5.67
C SER A 14 -22.86 12.75 -5.86
N SER A 15 -22.19 12.80 -7.01
CA SER A 15 -21.04 11.94 -7.31
C SER A 15 -19.77 12.78 -7.47
N ARG A 16 -18.66 12.28 -6.91
CA ARG A 16 -17.34 12.91 -7.02
C ARG A 16 -16.29 11.85 -7.36
N LYS A 17 -15.55 12.06 -8.44
CA LYS A 17 -14.37 11.25 -8.74
C LYS A 17 -13.26 11.59 -7.74
N GLN A 18 -12.82 10.61 -6.96
CA GLN A 18 -11.78 10.82 -5.95
C GLN A 18 -10.38 10.46 -6.46
N SER A 19 -10.23 9.35 -7.20
CA SER A 19 -8.95 8.91 -7.75
C SER A 19 -9.18 7.94 -8.93
N VAL A 20 -8.11 7.65 -9.69
CA VAL A 20 -8.05 6.55 -10.67
C VAL A 20 -7.00 5.57 -10.18
N CYS A 21 -7.40 4.32 -9.97
CA CYS A 21 -6.48 3.26 -9.58
C CYS A 21 -6.21 2.36 -10.79
N HIS A 22 -4.95 2.02 -11.02
CA HIS A 22 -4.56 1.00 -11.99
C HIS A 22 -4.30 -0.31 -11.24
N LEU A 23 -4.97 -1.38 -11.66
CA LEU A 23 -4.70 -2.71 -11.15
C LEU A 23 -3.62 -3.34 -12.01
N MET A 24 -2.50 -3.70 -11.37
CA MET A 24 -1.40 -4.41 -12.03
C MET A 24 -1.48 -5.89 -11.67
N ILE A 25 -1.13 -6.74 -12.64
CA ILE A 25 -1.06 -8.19 -12.47
C ILE A 25 0.40 -8.58 -12.59
N LEU A 26 0.92 -9.23 -11.56
CA LEU A 26 2.23 -9.87 -11.62
C LEU A 26 2.03 -11.31 -12.10
N GLU A 27 2.41 -11.57 -13.35
CA GLU A 27 2.21 -12.87 -13.98
C GLU A 27 3.18 -13.93 -13.46
N ASP A 28 4.41 -13.51 -13.13
CA ASP A 28 5.48 -14.39 -12.65
C ASP A 28 6.10 -13.83 -11.37
N VAL A 29 6.04 -14.62 -10.30
CA VAL A 29 6.62 -14.27 -8.99
C VAL A 29 8.07 -14.75 -8.86
N SER A 30 8.55 -15.60 -9.77
CA SER A 30 9.90 -16.19 -9.71
C SER A 30 11.01 -15.15 -9.90
N SER A 31 10.69 -14.03 -10.54
CA SER A 31 11.62 -12.90 -10.70
C SER A 31 11.75 -12.01 -9.46
N ILE A 32 10.95 -12.23 -8.42
CA ILE A 32 11.07 -11.48 -7.16
C ILE A 32 12.21 -12.07 -6.35
N ASP A 33 13.31 -11.33 -6.27
CA ASP A 33 14.39 -11.63 -5.35
C ASP A 33 14.07 -11.08 -3.95
N SER A 34 13.98 -11.98 -2.97
CA SER A 34 13.83 -11.64 -1.55
C SER A 34 15.13 -11.82 -0.76
N SER A 35 16.21 -12.24 -1.42
CA SER A 35 17.49 -12.46 -0.76
C SER A 35 18.03 -11.15 -0.18
N GLY A 36 18.45 -11.21 1.09
CA GLY A 36 18.98 -10.04 1.81
C GLY A 36 17.94 -9.07 2.36
N ILE A 37 16.64 -9.32 2.19
CA ILE A 37 15.56 -8.51 2.79
C ILE A 37 15.03 -9.21 4.04
N SER A 38 15.23 -8.58 5.20
CA SER A 38 14.59 -9.01 6.45
C SER A 38 13.21 -8.35 6.57
N LEU A 39 12.17 -9.17 6.57
CA LEU A 39 10.79 -8.73 6.73
C LEU A 39 10.28 -9.08 8.13
N SER A 40 9.46 -8.19 8.68
CA SER A 40 8.72 -8.37 9.92
C SER A 40 7.22 -8.34 9.65
N SER A 41 6.43 -8.86 10.58
CA SER A 41 4.98 -8.78 10.50
C SER A 41 4.52 -7.32 10.55
N LEU A 42 3.48 -7.00 9.78
CA LEU A 42 2.70 -5.79 9.99
C LEU A 42 1.36 -6.20 10.62
N ASP A 43 1.24 -6.01 11.92
CA ASP A 43 0.09 -6.47 12.73
C ASP A 43 -0.83 -5.32 13.19
N GLU A 44 -1.86 -5.66 13.98
CA GLU A 44 -2.90 -4.72 14.41
C GLU A 44 -2.37 -3.53 15.22
N SER A 45 -1.20 -3.66 15.86
CA SER A 45 -0.58 -2.54 16.58
C SER A 45 -0.19 -1.38 15.65
N HIS A 46 -0.06 -1.65 14.35
CA HIS A 46 0.35 -0.70 13.33
C HIS A 46 -0.80 -0.01 12.59
N VAL A 47 -2.07 -0.32 12.91
CA VAL A 47 -3.24 0.27 12.24
C VAL A 47 -3.21 1.80 12.25
N GLY A 48 -2.84 2.39 13.39
CA GLY A 48 -2.73 3.84 13.54
C GLY A 48 -1.72 4.45 12.57
N LEU A 49 -0.54 3.82 12.41
CA LEU A 49 0.51 4.28 11.51
C LEU A 49 0.07 4.23 10.04
N VAL A 50 -0.51 3.10 9.62
CA VAL A 50 -0.97 2.93 8.23
C VAL A 50 -2.09 3.92 7.93
N ASN A 51 -3.06 4.08 8.83
CA ASN A 51 -4.18 5.01 8.66
C ASN A 51 -3.75 6.48 8.58
N GLN A 52 -2.71 6.86 9.33
CA GLN A 52 -2.19 8.23 9.28
C GLN A 52 -1.40 8.51 7.99
N THR A 53 -0.75 7.49 7.44
CA THR A 53 0.15 7.59 6.29
C THR A 53 -0.59 7.48 4.96
N TRP A 54 -1.65 6.67 4.89
CA TRP A 54 -2.38 6.42 3.66
C TRP A 54 -3.22 7.63 3.22
N LYS A 55 -3.18 7.96 1.92
CA LYS A 55 -3.89 9.13 1.34
C LYS A 55 -5.42 9.08 1.49
N PHE A 56 -6.00 7.89 1.61
CA PHE A 56 -7.43 7.68 1.84
C PHE A 56 -7.76 7.32 3.30
N GLY A 57 -6.77 7.39 4.19
CA GLY A 57 -6.93 7.12 5.61
C GLY A 57 -7.53 8.30 6.38
N LYS A 58 -7.18 8.39 7.67
CA LYS A 58 -7.59 9.44 8.62
C LYS A 58 -9.10 9.49 8.86
N ASN A 59 -9.77 8.35 8.75
CA ASN A 59 -11.19 8.18 9.04
C ASN A 59 -11.45 6.79 9.64
N GLU A 60 -12.60 6.61 10.29
CA GLU A 60 -12.94 5.38 11.02
C GLU A 60 -13.17 4.18 10.09
N ASP A 61 -13.69 4.42 8.88
CA ASP A 61 -13.89 3.36 7.89
C ASP A 61 -12.55 2.77 7.42
N ALA A 62 -11.56 3.63 7.18
CA ALA A 62 -10.21 3.21 6.86
C ALA A 62 -9.55 2.46 8.02
N VAL A 63 -9.73 2.90 9.28
CA VAL A 63 -9.24 2.18 10.46
C VAL A 63 -9.79 0.76 10.51
N ARG A 64 -11.10 0.59 10.37
CA ARG A 64 -11.75 -0.73 10.37
C ARG A 64 -11.27 -1.60 9.21
N MET A 65 -11.15 -1.03 8.01
CA MET A 65 -10.67 -1.75 6.85
C MET A 65 -9.22 -2.23 7.04
N ILE A 66 -8.33 -1.34 7.52
CA ILE A 66 -6.93 -1.65 7.79
C ILE A 66 -6.81 -2.70 8.88
N TRP A 67 -7.53 -2.55 9.99
CA TRP A 67 -7.53 -3.54 11.07
C TRP A 67 -7.94 -4.93 10.56
N ASN A 68 -9.02 -5.01 9.77
CA ASN A 68 -9.45 -6.28 9.16
C ASN A 68 -8.36 -6.88 8.26
N MET A 69 -7.64 -6.06 7.48
CA MET A 69 -6.54 -6.53 6.64
C MET A 69 -5.39 -7.11 7.48
N LEU A 70 -4.94 -6.38 8.49
CA LEU A 70 -3.80 -6.79 9.31
C LEU A 70 -4.12 -8.00 10.22
N ALA A 71 -5.34 -8.10 10.72
CA ALA A 71 -5.75 -9.19 11.61
C ALA A 71 -5.98 -10.53 10.89
N ASN A 72 -6.34 -10.50 9.60
CA ASN A 72 -6.82 -11.70 8.90
C ASN A 72 -6.00 -12.08 7.66
N PHE A 73 -5.15 -11.19 7.15
CA PHE A 73 -4.44 -11.41 5.88
C PHE A 73 -2.94 -11.15 6.05
N PRO A 74 -2.09 -11.92 5.35
CA PRO A 74 -0.65 -11.79 5.47
C PRO A 74 -0.20 -10.41 4.98
N SER A 75 0.35 -9.61 5.88
CA SER A 75 0.91 -8.29 5.59
C SER A 75 2.30 -8.19 6.23
N CYS A 76 3.22 -7.47 5.60
CA CYS A 76 4.60 -7.41 6.06
C CYS A 76 5.20 -6.02 5.94
N CYS A 77 6.28 -5.81 6.68
CA CYS A 77 7.03 -4.58 6.67
C CYS A 77 8.55 -4.82 6.75
N ALA A 78 9.32 -3.84 6.28
CA ALA A 78 10.73 -3.71 6.60
C ALA A 78 10.89 -2.65 7.69
N LEU A 79 11.68 -2.97 8.71
CA LEU A 79 11.90 -2.09 9.86
C LEU A 79 13.09 -1.13 9.62
N GLU A 80 13.03 0.05 10.25
CA GLU A 80 14.21 0.91 10.47
C GLU A 80 15.02 0.46 11.69
N ALA A 81 16.17 1.11 11.94
CA ALA A 81 17.08 0.75 13.03
C ALA A 81 16.41 0.85 14.41
N GLU A 82 15.43 1.74 14.54
CA GLU A 82 14.62 1.98 15.73
C GLU A 82 13.49 0.94 15.89
N GLY A 83 13.40 -0.05 15.01
CA GLY A 83 12.41 -1.13 15.07
C GLY A 83 11.01 -0.74 14.59
N LYS A 84 10.85 0.43 13.95
CA LYS A 84 9.56 0.87 13.41
C LYS A 84 9.38 0.48 11.94
N PRO A 85 8.15 0.23 11.46
CA PRO A 85 7.92 0.00 10.03
C PRO A 85 8.32 1.22 9.19
N ALA A 86 9.30 1.03 8.31
CA ALA A 86 9.79 2.06 7.39
C ALA A 86 9.36 1.80 5.94
N SER A 87 8.92 0.58 5.63
CA SER A 87 8.32 0.20 4.35
C SER A 87 7.34 -0.94 4.57
N TRP A 88 6.22 -0.97 3.86
CA TRP A 88 5.22 -2.03 4.03
C TRP A 88 4.33 -2.24 2.81
N ILE A 89 3.67 -3.40 2.82
CA ILE A 89 2.62 -3.81 1.88
C ILE A 89 1.52 -4.52 2.67
N LEU A 90 0.26 -4.23 2.34
CA LEU A 90 -0.91 -4.90 2.91
C LEU A 90 -1.56 -5.79 1.86
N THR A 91 -2.22 -6.84 2.35
CA THR A 91 -3.05 -7.73 1.52
C THR A 91 -4.52 -7.44 1.78
N TYR A 92 -5.26 -7.10 0.72
CA TYR A 92 -6.71 -6.95 0.76
C TYR A 92 -7.40 -8.31 0.93
N ALA A 93 -8.66 -8.31 1.33
CA ALA A 93 -9.48 -9.52 1.38
C ALA A 93 -9.68 -10.20 0.01
N SER A 94 -9.46 -9.47 -1.09
CA SER A 94 -9.42 -10.01 -2.45
C SER A 94 -8.09 -10.69 -2.80
N CYS A 95 -7.16 -10.80 -1.85
CA CYS A 95 -5.76 -11.22 -2.04
C CYS A 95 -4.92 -10.29 -2.94
N ALA A 96 -5.47 -9.17 -3.41
CA ALA A 96 -4.69 -8.13 -4.06
C ALA A 96 -3.76 -7.49 -3.02
N MET A 97 -2.55 -7.13 -3.45
CA MET A 97 -1.62 -6.37 -2.62
C MET A 97 -1.79 -4.87 -2.85
N GLY A 98 -1.65 -4.06 -1.80
CA GLY A 98 -1.71 -2.61 -1.93
C GLY A 98 -1.44 -1.87 -0.63
N ILE A 99 -1.84 -0.59 -0.59
CA ILE A 99 -1.47 0.36 0.46
C ILE A 99 0.05 0.36 0.67
N LEU A 100 0.78 0.29 -0.45
CA LEU A 100 2.23 0.26 -0.46
C LEU A 100 2.77 1.59 0.07
N TYR A 101 3.75 1.53 0.97
CA TYR A 101 4.42 2.72 1.44
C TYR A 101 5.90 2.44 1.72
N THR A 102 6.70 3.49 1.58
CA THR A 102 8.10 3.50 2.04
C THR A 102 8.41 4.90 2.53
N ALA A 103 9.03 5.03 3.70
CA ALA A 103 9.41 6.31 4.28
C ALA A 103 10.46 7.02 3.41
N ARG A 104 10.42 8.36 3.40
CA ARG A 104 11.32 9.18 2.55
C ARG A 104 12.79 8.89 2.81
N ALA A 105 13.21 8.81 4.07
CA ALA A 105 14.59 8.50 4.44
C ALA A 105 15.04 7.14 3.87
N GLN A 106 14.15 6.14 3.92
CA GLN A 106 14.40 4.81 3.36
C GLN A 106 14.54 4.85 1.83
N ARG A 107 13.72 5.66 1.14
CA ARG A 107 13.83 5.87 -0.32
C ARG A 107 15.16 6.52 -0.68
N GLU A 108 15.59 7.53 0.08
CA GLU A 108 16.85 8.23 -0.16
C GLU A 108 18.05 7.31 0.06
N ARG A 109 18.03 6.48 1.10
CA ARG A 109 19.02 5.43 1.34
C ARG A 109 19.10 4.45 0.17
N LEU A 110 17.95 3.98 -0.31
CA LEU A 110 17.87 3.01 -1.40
C LEU A 110 18.34 3.60 -2.74
N ARG A 111 18.12 4.89 -2.99
CA ARG A 111 18.67 5.61 -4.16
C ARG A 111 20.18 5.73 -4.14
N GLN A 112 20.79 5.83 -2.96
CA GLN A 112 22.24 5.95 -2.78
C GLN A 112 22.93 4.57 -2.72
N SER A 113 22.16 3.48 -2.70
CA SER A 113 22.69 2.11 -2.69
C SER A 113 23.22 1.72 -4.07
N PRO A 114 24.42 1.14 -4.17
CA PRO A 114 24.95 0.66 -5.44
C PRO A 114 24.19 -0.61 -5.88
N GLY A 115 23.33 -0.51 -6.90
CA GLY A 115 22.66 -1.67 -7.51
C GLY A 115 21.53 -1.32 -8.50
N PRO A 116 21.49 -1.92 -9.70
CA PRO A 116 20.52 -1.59 -10.76
C PRO A 116 19.07 -1.99 -10.44
N LEU A 117 18.85 -3.01 -9.59
CA LEU A 117 17.52 -3.52 -9.23
C LEU A 117 16.72 -2.56 -8.35
N VAL A 118 17.42 -1.70 -7.59
CA VAL A 118 16.76 -0.78 -6.67
C VAL A 118 16.16 0.38 -7.45
N GLN A 119 16.78 0.88 -8.52
CA GLN A 119 16.32 2.10 -9.22
C GLN A 119 15.00 1.93 -9.99
N GLY A 120 14.68 0.74 -10.49
CA GLY A 120 13.49 0.49 -11.32
C GLY A 120 12.16 0.38 -10.55
N ALA A 121 12.17 -0.23 -9.36
CA ALA A 121 10.94 -0.48 -8.59
C ALA A 121 10.31 0.79 -7.95
N TRP A 122 11.04 1.91 -7.89
CA TRP A 122 10.58 3.14 -7.22
C TRP A 122 9.67 4.03 -8.06
N PHE A 123 9.78 3.98 -9.39
CA PHE A 123 9.05 4.92 -10.25
C PHE A 123 7.60 4.49 -10.50
N GLU A 124 7.28 3.20 -10.44
CA GLU A 124 5.96 2.73 -10.91
C GLU A 124 4.85 2.72 -9.84
N PHE A 125 5.19 2.68 -8.54
CA PHE A 125 4.18 2.44 -7.50
C PHE A 125 3.71 3.66 -6.71
N ASN A 126 4.39 4.81 -6.78
CA ASN A 126 4.01 6.02 -6.03
C ASN A 126 3.43 7.16 -6.88
N ASP A 127 3.39 7.03 -8.21
CA ASP A 127 2.77 8.01 -9.11
C ASP A 127 1.26 7.73 -9.36
N PHE A 128 0.64 6.86 -8.54
CA PHE A 128 -0.81 6.56 -8.57
C PHE A 128 -1.54 6.85 -7.26
#